data_AF-I6LKJ9-F1
#
_entry.id   AF-I6LKJ9-F1
#
_cell.length_a   1.000
_cell.length_b   1.000
_cell.length_c   1.000
_cell.angle_alpha   90.00
_cell.angle_beta   90.00
_cell.angle_gamma   90.00
#
_symmetry.space_group_name_H-M   'P 1'
#
loop_
_entity.id
_entity.type
_entity.pdbx_description
1 polymer ?
#
loop_
_entity_poly.entity_id
_entity_poly.type
_entity_poly.pdbx_seq_one_letter_code
_entity_poly.pdbx_strand_id
1 'polypeptide(L)' 'SFVHRSMYDRQEIVRFDNDVGVFVAVTELGRPDAQYWNSQQDILDDKRGAVDRV' A
#
# COMPACT_ATOMS: atom_id res chain seq x y z
N SER A 1 1.87 9.57 -11.05
CA SER A 1 1.32 8.50 -10.19
C SER A 1 2.39 7.98 -9.25
N PHE A 2 2.13 7.98 -7.95
CA PHE A 2 2.98 7.33 -6.95
C PHE A 2 2.82 5.80 -7.04
N VAL A 3 3.87 5.02 -6.81
CA VAL A 3 3.78 3.55 -6.82
C VAL A 3 4.55 3.00 -5.64
N HIS A 4 3.84 2.35 -4.72
CA HIS A 4 4.44 1.55 -3.65
C HIS A 4 4.02 0.09 -3.80
N ARG A 5 5.00 -0.81 -3.80
CA ARG A 5 4.81 -2.26 -3.90
C ARG A 5 5.72 -2.97 -2.92
N SER A 6 5.18 -3.99 -2.26
CA SER A 6 5.89 -4.86 -1.36
C SER A 6 6.05 -6.22 -2.02
N MET A 7 7.27 -6.72 -2.02
CA MET A 7 7.69 -7.91 -2.75
C MET A 7 8.21 -8.96 -1.77
N TYR A 8 7.80 -10.21 -1.97
CA TYR A 8 8.33 -11.39 -1.27
C TYR A 8 8.63 -12.48 -2.31
N ASP A 9 9.83 -13.06 -2.30
CA ASP A 9 10.27 -14.06 -3.29
C ASP A 9 10.04 -13.64 -4.76
N ARG A 10 10.28 -12.34 -5.07
CA ARG A 10 10.02 -11.70 -6.38
C ARG A 10 8.55 -11.65 -6.80
N GLN A 11 7.62 -12.04 -5.92
CA GLN A 11 6.19 -11.87 -6.10
C GLN A 11 5.72 -10.61 -5.38
N GLU A 12 4.88 -9.82 -6.03
CA GLU A 12 4.19 -8.71 -5.38
C GLU A 12 3.10 -9.24 -4.45
N ILE A 13 3.15 -8.84 -3.18
CA ILE A 13 2.20 -9.30 -2.15
C ILE A 13 1.26 -8.18 -1.67
N VAL A 14 1.68 -6.92 -1.73
CA VAL A 14 0.87 -5.74 -1.35
C VAL A 14 1.21 -4.56 -2.25
N ARG A 15 0.22 -3.71 -2.55
CA ARG A 15 0.39 -2.42 -3.21
C ARG A 15 -0.42 -1.33 -2.54
N PHE A 16 0.03 -0.09 -2.64
CA PHE A 16 -0.83 1.06 -2.35
C PHE A 16 -1.67 1.38 -3.59
N ASP A 17 -2.99 1.38 -3.43
CA ASP A 17 -3.94 1.77 -4.47
C ASP A 17 -4.20 3.28 -4.36
N ASN A 18 -3.78 4.05 -5.36
CA ASN A 18 -3.92 5.50 -5.34
C ASN A 18 -5.37 5.97 -5.50
N ASP A 19 -6.23 5.19 -6.17
CA ASP A 19 -7.62 5.58 -6.42
C ASP A 19 -8.45 5.44 -5.14
N VAL A 20 -8.09 4.48 -4.29
CA VAL A 20 -8.77 4.22 -3.02
C VAL A 20 -8.02 4.80 -1.81
N GLY A 21 -6.72 5.06 -1.96
CA GLY A 21 -5.88 5.66 -0.92
C GLY A 21 -5.57 4.71 0.24
N VAL A 22 -5.41 3.40 -0.03
CA VAL A 22 -5.14 2.35 0.96
C VAL A 22 -4.23 1.26 0.39
N PHE A 23 -3.64 0.44 1.27
CA PHE A 23 -2.91 -0.76 0.87
C PHE A 23 -3.88 -1.91 0.56
N VAL A 24 -3.66 -2.57 -0.58
CA VAL A 24 -4.42 -3.71 -1.07
C VAL A 24 -3.48 -4.90 -1.17
N ALA A 25 -3.86 -6.02 -0.55
CA ALA A 25 -3.16 -7.28 -0.69
C ALA A 25 -3.35 -7.83 -2.12
N VAL A 26 -2.24 -8.14 -2.79
CA VAL A 26 -2.23 -8.72 -4.14
C VAL A 26 -2.32 -10.25 -4.07
N THR A 27 -1.86 -10.82 -2.96
CA THR A 27 -1.99 -12.24 -2.63
C THR A 27 -2.52 -12.40 -1.21
N GLU A 28 -3.01 -13.59 -0.86
CA GLU A 28 -3.45 -13.88 0.52
C GLU A 28 -2.32 -13.66 1.55
N LEU A 29 -1.06 -13.87 1.17
CA LEU A 29 0.10 -13.64 2.02
C LEU A 29 0.24 -12.17 2.45
N GLY A 30 -0.16 -11.23 1.59
CA GLY A 30 -0.09 -9.79 1.89
C GLY A 30 -1.26 -9.26 2.71
N ARG A 31 -2.29 -10.07 2.99
CA ARG A 31 -3.46 -9.67 3.79
C ARG A 31 -3.09 -9.11 5.19
N PRO A 32 -2.23 -9.76 6.01
CA PRO A 32 -1.82 -9.21 7.30
C PRO A 32 -1.09 -7.88 7.16
N ASP A 33 -0.19 -7.74 6.18
CA ASP A 33 0.57 -6.52 5.95
C ASP A 33 -0.34 -5.36 5.52
N ALA A 34 -1.27 -5.62 4.60
CA ALA A 34 -2.26 -4.62 4.18
C ALA A 34 -3.14 -4.16 5.36
N GLN A 35 -3.59 -5.08 6.22
CA GLN A 35 -4.35 -4.72 7.42
C GLN A 35 -3.51 -3.88 8.41
N TYR A 36 -2.25 -4.27 8.61
CA TYR A 36 -1.34 -3.57 9.51
C TYR A 36 -0.98 -2.16 9.02
N TRP A 37 -0.79 -1.96 7.72
CA TRP A 37 -0.52 -0.63 7.18
C TRP A 37 -1.78 0.22 7.09
N ASN A 38 -2.94 -0.37 6.81
CA ASN A 38 -4.20 0.36 6.80
C ASN A 38 -4.67 0.78 8.20
N SER A 39 -4.11 0.22 9.27
CA SER A 39 -4.35 0.68 10.64
C SER A 39 -3.40 1.80 11.08
N GLN A 40 -2.37 2.11 10.29
CA GLN A 40 -1.40 3.17 10.56
C GLN A 40 -1.74 4.43 9.77
N GLN A 41 -2.43 5.35 10.45
CA GLN A 41 -2.96 6.59 9.87
C GLN A 41 -1.85 7.49 9.32
N ASP A 42 -0.71 7.59 10.02
CA ASP A 42 0.47 8.35 9.61
C ASP A 42 1.06 7.85 8.29
N ILE A 43 1.14 6.52 8.10
CA ILE A 43 1.60 5.91 6.85
C ILE A 43 0.62 6.21 5.72
N LEU A 44 -0.69 6.08 5.96
CA LEU A 44 -1.71 6.37 4.95
C LEU A 44 -1.67 7.83 4.49
N ASP A 45 -1.54 8.77 5.42
CA ASP A 45 -1.53 10.20 5.11
C ASP A 45 -0.26 10.62 4.35
N ASP A 46 0.91 10.05 4.70
CA ASP A 46 2.14 10.26 3.92
C ASP A 46 1.98 9.76 2.47
N LYS A 47 1.40 8.57 2.28
CA LYS A 47 1.24 7.98 0.94
C LYS A 47 0.20 8.71 0.10
N ARG A 48 -0.91 9.15 0.70
CA ARG A 48 -1.91 10.01 0.04
C ARG A 48 -1.30 11.36 -0.36
N GLY A 49 -0.57 12.00 0.56
CA GLY A 49 0.13 13.25 0.28
C GLY A 49 1.23 13.13 -0.80
N ALA A 50 1.80 11.95 -0.99
CA ALA A 50 2.72 11.67 -2.10
C ALA A 50 2.01 11.55 -3.46
N VAL A 51 0.74 11.14 -3.49
CA VAL A 51 -0.09 11.15 -4.70
C VAL A 51 -0.43 12.59 -5.12
N ASP A 52 -0.70 13.48 -4.17
CA ASP A 52 -1.11 14.86 -4.44
C ASP A 52 0.04 15.78 -4.90
N ARG A 53 1.30 15.31 -4.83
CA ARG A 53 2.50 16.11 -5.16
C ARG A 53 2.97 15.98 -6.63
N VAL A 54 2.18 15.38 -7.52
CA VAL A 54 2.49 15.22 -8.97
C VAL A 54 1.60 16.07 -9.87
#